data_AF-A0A5N9FMD3-F1
#
_entry.id   AF-A0A5N9FMD3-F1
#
_cell.length_a   1.000
_cell.length_b   1.000
_cell.length_c   1.000
_cell.angle_alpha   90.00
_cell.angle_beta   90.00
_cell.angle_gamma   90.00
#
_symmetry.space_group_name_H-M   'P 1'
#
loop_
_entity.id
_entity.type
_entity.pdbx_description
1 polymer ?
#
loop_
_entity_poly.entity_id
_entity_poly.type
_entity_poly.pdbx_seq_one_letter_code
_entity_poly.pdbx_strand_id
1 'polypeptide(L)'
;MPRVALDLNNAADRQKVKAEWKVGEGFVPSEPNEGLTARLLASPPREADFDDSSWSVCADIRESLSVGFTFAWYRTTVELPLEVNGMPVEGARLWFETNVDNYGEIWVNGQIDRSTGVIVGINAPQRIELSPGATPGSKYVIACLVANGPLAEPRGGIFMRFATLAFETTD
;
A
#
# COMPACT_ATOMS: atom_id res chain seq x y z
N MET A 1 -5.74 -5.06 24.50
CA MET A 1 -4.92 -4.24 23.58
C MET A 1 -5.80 -3.15 23.00
N PRO A 2 -5.69 -1.92 23.53
CA PRO A 2 -6.18 -0.72 22.86
C PRO A 2 -5.72 -0.69 21.41
N ARG A 3 -6.65 -0.38 20.50
CA ARG A 3 -6.40 -0.25 19.06
C ARG A 3 -6.89 1.10 18.58
N VAL A 4 -6.01 1.84 17.91
CA VAL A 4 -6.38 3.02 17.12
C VAL A 4 -6.10 2.72 15.66
N ALA A 5 -7.04 3.04 14.79
CA ALA A 5 -6.92 2.81 13.35
C ALA A 5 -7.21 4.10 12.59
N LEU A 6 -6.40 4.36 11.57
CA LEU A 6 -6.56 5.45 10.61
C LEU A 6 -6.98 4.87 9.26
N ASP A 7 -8.05 5.40 8.67
CA ASP A 7 -8.44 5.08 7.30
C ASP A 7 -7.61 5.94 6.34
N LEU A 8 -6.64 5.33 5.65
CA LEU A 8 -5.78 6.04 4.71
C LEU A 8 -6.51 6.42 3.40
N ASN A 9 -7.77 6.03 3.20
CA ASN A 9 -8.63 6.65 2.18
C ASN A 9 -9.25 7.98 2.65
N ASN A 10 -9.32 8.22 3.97
CA ASN A 10 -9.82 9.46 4.53
C ASN A 10 -8.72 10.52 4.60
N ALA A 11 -8.98 11.71 4.05
CA ALA A 11 -7.99 12.80 4.01
C ALA A 11 -7.57 13.31 5.40
N ALA A 12 -8.47 13.39 6.36
CA ALA A 12 -8.17 13.87 7.71
C ALA A 12 -7.28 12.88 8.48
N ASP A 13 -7.49 11.58 8.27
CA ASP A 13 -6.65 10.54 8.86
C ASP A 13 -5.27 10.49 8.21
N ARG A 14 -5.18 10.62 6.88
CA ARG A 14 -3.88 10.75 6.18
C ARG A 14 -3.04 11.90 6.72
N GLN A 15 -3.65 13.06 6.97
CA GLN A 15 -2.94 14.23 7.49
C GLN A 15 -2.24 13.97 8.84
N LYS A 16 -2.83 13.13 9.70
CA LYS A 16 -2.24 12.79 11.02
C LYS A 16 -0.89 12.09 10.92
N VAL A 17 -0.64 11.41 9.79
CA VAL A 17 0.60 10.65 9.51
C VAL A 17 1.33 11.17 8.28
N LYS A 18 1.01 12.39 7.83
CA LYS A 18 1.60 13.05 6.64
C LYS A 18 1.55 12.19 5.37
N ALA A 19 0.57 11.29 5.26
CA ALA A 19 0.44 10.39 4.13
C ALA A 19 -0.19 11.09 2.92
N GLU A 20 0.31 10.76 1.74
CA GLU A 20 -0.31 11.09 0.46
C GLU A 20 -0.15 9.88 -0.45
N TRP A 21 -1.24 9.40 -1.04
CA TRP A 21 -1.17 8.31 -2.02
C TRP A 21 -0.77 8.88 -3.37
N LYS A 22 0.19 8.21 -4.01
CA LYS A 22 0.51 8.35 -5.42
C LYS A 22 0.05 7.10 -6.17
N VAL A 23 -0.40 7.27 -7.40
CA VAL A 23 -0.76 6.15 -8.27
C VAL A 23 0.00 6.21 -9.59
N GLY A 24 0.60 5.08 -9.96
CA GLY A 24 1.30 4.87 -11.22
C GLY A 24 0.71 3.68 -11.95
N GLU A 25 0.12 3.91 -13.12
CA GLU A 25 -0.46 2.85 -13.96
C GLU A 25 0.64 2.05 -14.68
N GLY A 26 0.45 0.74 -14.77
CA GLY A 26 1.38 -0.21 -15.38
C GLY A 26 2.19 -1.04 -14.39
N PHE A 27 2.81 -2.13 -14.89
CA PHE A 27 3.68 -2.96 -14.07
C PHE A 27 4.97 -2.23 -13.74
N VAL A 28 5.55 -1.50 -14.70
CA VAL A 28 6.55 -0.43 -14.51
C VAL A 28 5.97 0.86 -15.09
N PRO A 29 5.49 1.79 -14.26
CA PRO A 29 4.84 3.00 -14.74
C PRO A 29 5.74 3.85 -15.63
N SER A 30 5.13 4.50 -16.62
CA SER A 30 5.78 5.33 -17.65
C SER A 30 6.67 4.59 -18.67
N GLU A 31 6.89 3.27 -18.53
CA GLU A 31 7.61 2.49 -19.53
C GLU A 31 6.71 2.07 -20.70
N PRO A 32 7.28 1.88 -21.91
CA PRO A 32 6.55 1.26 -23.01
C PRO A 32 5.95 -0.09 -22.62
N ASN A 33 4.77 -0.40 -23.16
CA ASN A 33 4.04 -1.63 -22.84
C ASN A 33 3.85 -1.85 -21.32
N GLU A 34 3.73 -0.76 -20.56
CA GLU A 34 3.56 -0.78 -19.10
C GLU A 34 4.65 -1.55 -18.36
N GLY A 35 5.84 -1.69 -18.96
CA GLY A 35 6.95 -2.45 -18.38
C GLY A 35 6.83 -3.97 -18.46
N LEU A 36 5.81 -4.51 -19.14
CA LEU A 36 5.62 -5.95 -19.34
C LEU A 36 6.62 -6.50 -20.35
N THR A 37 7.86 -6.70 -19.89
CA THR A 37 8.95 -7.31 -20.65
C THR A 37 9.22 -8.72 -20.12
N ALA A 38 9.33 -9.68 -21.02
CA ALA A 38 9.61 -11.06 -20.65
C ALA A 38 10.92 -11.17 -19.84
N ARG A 39 10.89 -11.93 -18.75
CA ARG A 39 12.03 -12.21 -17.87
C ARG A 39 12.56 -10.99 -17.09
N LEU A 40 11.78 -9.92 -16.99
CA LEU A 40 12.06 -8.87 -16.01
C LEU A 40 12.09 -9.48 -14.60
N LEU A 41 13.17 -9.24 -13.85
CA LEU A 41 13.38 -9.88 -12.54
C LEU A 41 12.55 -9.25 -11.42
N ALA A 42 12.29 -7.95 -11.53
CA ALA A 42 11.54 -7.20 -10.55
C ALA A 42 11.02 -5.88 -11.13
N SER A 43 9.96 -5.34 -10.53
CA SER A 43 9.44 -4.02 -10.87
C SER A 43 9.97 -2.95 -9.90
N PRO A 44 10.59 -1.86 -10.38
CA PRO A 44 11.18 -0.80 -9.57
C PRO A 44 10.30 -0.10 -8.52
N PRO A 45 8.98 0.13 -8.72
CA PRO A 45 8.18 0.86 -7.75
C PRO A 45 7.93 0.09 -6.44
N ARG A 46 8.52 -1.09 -6.26
CA ARG A 46 8.61 -1.73 -4.95
C ARG A 46 9.68 -1.11 -4.05
N GLU A 47 10.73 -0.50 -4.62
CA GLU A 47 11.90 -0.07 -3.86
C GLU A 47 11.57 1.11 -2.93
N ALA A 48 12.33 1.22 -1.84
CA ALA A 48 12.11 2.25 -0.82
C ALA A 48 12.39 3.66 -1.35
N ASP A 49 13.42 3.80 -2.18
CA ASP A 49 13.93 5.05 -2.73
C ASP A 49 13.46 5.34 -4.16
N PHE A 50 12.50 4.56 -4.67
CA PHE A 50 11.88 4.81 -5.96
C PHE A 50 11.23 6.21 -5.99
N ASP A 51 11.61 7.01 -6.98
CA ASP A 51 11.07 8.34 -7.21
C ASP A 51 9.71 8.28 -7.91
N ASP A 52 8.64 8.46 -7.14
CA ASP A 52 7.25 8.54 -7.60
C ASP A 52 6.75 9.99 -7.71
N SER A 53 7.65 10.99 -7.72
CA SER A 53 7.26 12.41 -7.74
C SER A 53 6.48 12.82 -8.98
N SER A 54 6.64 12.12 -10.11
CA SER A 54 5.90 12.35 -11.34
C SER A 54 4.49 11.73 -11.34
N TRP A 55 4.17 10.89 -10.36
CA TRP A 55 2.90 10.17 -10.31
C TRP A 55 1.76 11.07 -9.82
N SER A 56 0.56 10.77 -10.29
CA SER A 56 -0.65 11.46 -9.89
C SER A 56 -0.96 11.23 -8.41
N VAL A 57 -1.43 12.28 -7.73
CA VAL A 57 -2.01 12.13 -6.38
C VAL A 57 -3.32 11.35 -6.49
N CYS A 58 -3.43 10.27 -5.73
CA CYS A 58 -4.63 9.46 -5.61
C CYS A 58 -5.43 9.90 -4.38
N ALA A 59 -6.53 10.63 -4.61
CA ALA A 59 -7.38 11.13 -3.53
C ALA A 59 -8.32 10.05 -2.96
N ASP A 60 -8.74 9.11 -3.81
CA ASP A 60 -9.62 7.99 -3.48
C ASP A 60 -9.02 6.67 -4.00
N ILE A 61 -8.50 5.86 -3.08
CA ILE A 61 -7.90 4.56 -3.42
C ILE A 61 -8.94 3.51 -3.84
N ARG A 62 -10.23 3.82 -3.71
CA ARG A 62 -11.36 2.96 -4.11
C ARG A 62 -11.85 3.23 -5.53
N GLU A 63 -11.34 4.28 -6.18
CA GLU A 63 -11.64 4.55 -7.58
C GLU A 63 -11.08 3.41 -8.44
N SER A 64 -11.97 2.75 -9.18
CA SER A 64 -11.62 1.62 -10.04
C SER A 64 -10.79 2.09 -11.24
N LEU A 65 -9.57 1.59 -11.34
CA LEU A 65 -8.74 1.67 -12.55
C LEU A 65 -8.88 0.34 -13.30
N SER A 66 -8.89 0.31 -14.64
CA SER A 66 -8.69 -0.89 -15.50
C SER A 66 -9.51 -0.85 -16.79
N VAL A 67 -8.88 -1.30 -17.88
CA VAL A 67 -9.55 -1.94 -19.01
C VAL A 67 -8.73 -3.20 -19.36
N GLY A 68 -9.25 -4.39 -19.03
CA GLY A 68 -8.58 -5.66 -19.34
C GLY A 68 -7.40 -5.99 -18.40
N PHE A 69 -6.32 -6.53 -18.94
CA PHE A 69 -5.15 -6.93 -18.14
C PHE A 69 -4.33 -5.72 -17.73
N THR A 70 -4.56 -5.24 -16.50
CA THR A 70 -4.04 -3.97 -16.00
C THR A 70 -3.25 -4.18 -14.71
N PHE A 71 -2.20 -3.39 -14.53
CA PHE A 71 -1.48 -3.24 -13.28
C PHE A 71 -1.51 -1.77 -12.83
N ALA A 72 -1.43 -1.53 -11.54
CA ALA A 72 -1.14 -0.21 -11.00
C ALA A 72 -0.40 -0.34 -9.68
N TRP A 73 0.37 0.69 -9.34
CA TRP A 73 1.02 0.82 -8.06
C TRP A 73 0.36 1.95 -7.27
N TYR A 74 0.02 1.68 -6.02
CA TYR A 74 -0.32 2.70 -5.03
C TYR A 74 0.85 2.84 -4.07
N ARG A 75 1.42 4.02 -3.95
CA ARG A 75 2.56 4.30 -3.07
C ARG A 75 2.25 5.41 -2.08
N THR A 76 2.68 5.27 -0.84
CA THR A 76 2.62 6.34 0.15
C THR A 76 3.77 6.23 1.15
N THR A 77 4.15 7.37 1.73
CA THR A 77 5.02 7.41 2.91
C THR A 77 4.20 7.87 4.11
N VAL A 78 4.24 7.10 5.20
CA VAL A 78 3.68 7.52 6.49
C VAL A 78 4.80 7.97 7.41
N GLU A 79 4.61 9.07 8.13
CA GLU A 79 5.49 9.53 9.22
C GLU A 79 4.73 9.46 10.54
N LEU A 80 5.31 8.77 11.52
CA LEU A 80 4.64 8.52 12.78
C LEU A 80 4.58 9.78 13.67
N PRO A 81 3.40 10.22 14.14
CA PRO A 81 3.29 11.33 15.07
C PRO A 81 3.64 10.88 16.50
N LEU A 82 3.66 11.82 17.44
CA LEU A 82 3.80 11.52 18.87
C LEU A 82 2.58 10.74 19.42
N GLU A 83 1.39 11.10 18.94
CA GLU A 83 0.12 10.48 19.32
C GLU A 83 -0.84 10.42 18.13
N VAL A 84 -1.76 9.46 18.17
CA VAL A 84 -2.88 9.35 17.22
C VAL A 84 -4.17 9.20 18.00
N ASN A 85 -5.13 10.10 17.77
CA ASN A 85 -6.44 10.10 18.44
C ASN A 85 -6.34 9.96 19.98
N GLY A 86 -5.35 10.63 20.60
CA GLY A 86 -5.11 10.61 22.04
C GLY A 86 -4.35 9.37 22.57
N MET A 87 -3.89 8.48 21.69
CA MET A 87 -3.04 7.33 22.05
C MET A 87 -1.57 7.63 21.73
N PRO A 88 -0.64 7.46 22.70
CA PRO A 88 0.79 7.53 22.42
C PRO A 88 1.22 6.50 21.37
N VAL A 89 2.08 6.91 20.42
CA VAL A 89 2.59 6.02 19.37
C VAL A 89 3.80 5.22 19.82
N GLU A 90 4.62 5.77 20.72
CA GLU A 90 5.84 5.12 21.22
C GLU A 90 5.54 3.71 21.74
N GLY A 91 6.27 2.72 21.22
CA GLY A 91 6.15 1.32 21.61
C GLY A 91 4.92 0.58 21.07
N ALA A 92 3.99 1.24 20.37
CA ALA A 92 2.84 0.56 19.77
C ALA A 92 3.27 -0.37 18.63
N ARG A 93 2.64 -1.54 18.50
CA ARG A 93 2.75 -2.37 17.30
C ARG A 93 2.00 -1.69 16.16
N LEU A 94 2.69 -1.53 15.04
CA LEU A 94 2.20 -0.82 13.86
C LEU A 94 1.89 -1.81 12.76
N TRP A 95 0.67 -1.72 12.21
CA TRP A 95 0.18 -2.60 11.16
C TRP A 95 -0.34 -1.80 9.98
N PHE A 96 -0.12 -2.32 8.78
CA PHE A 96 -0.83 -1.92 7.58
C PHE A 96 -1.78 -3.05 7.15
N GLU A 97 -3.05 -2.71 7.00
CA GLU A 97 -4.09 -3.64 6.57
C GLU A 97 -4.72 -3.14 5.28
N THR A 98 -4.88 -4.02 4.30
CA THR A 98 -5.52 -3.67 3.02
C THR A 98 -6.27 -4.85 2.43
N ASN A 99 -7.08 -4.55 1.43
CA ASN A 99 -7.66 -5.53 0.54
C ASN A 99 -7.68 -4.94 -0.86
N VAL A 100 -7.07 -5.66 -1.79
CA VAL A 100 -6.99 -5.27 -3.18
C VAL A 100 -8.11 -5.96 -3.96
N ASP A 101 -8.84 -5.22 -4.80
CA ASP A 101 -9.73 -5.83 -5.78
C ASP A 101 -8.90 -6.60 -6.82
N ASN A 102 -9.20 -7.87 -7.01
CA ASN A 102 -8.38 -8.86 -7.69
C ASN A 102 -7.13 -9.30 -6.89
N TYR A 103 -5.92 -8.93 -7.30
CA TYR A 103 -4.68 -9.48 -6.74
C TYR A 103 -3.73 -8.37 -6.29
N GLY A 104 -3.13 -8.51 -5.11
CA GLY A 104 -2.24 -7.51 -4.53
C GLY A 104 -0.94 -8.07 -3.96
N GLU A 105 0.15 -7.32 -4.12
CA GLU A 105 1.38 -7.47 -3.34
C GLU A 105 1.67 -6.21 -2.56
N ILE A 106 2.12 -6.35 -1.31
CA ILE A 106 2.42 -5.25 -0.41
C ILE A 106 3.90 -5.28 -0.05
N TRP A 107 4.57 -4.17 -0.33
CA TRP A 107 5.99 -3.94 -0.06
C TRP A 107 6.13 -2.80 0.94
N VAL A 108 6.99 -3.00 1.93
CA VAL A 108 7.28 -2.03 2.99
C VAL A 108 8.78 -1.76 2.99
N ASN A 109 9.18 -0.51 2.77
CA ASN A 109 10.58 -0.10 2.69
C ASN A 109 11.41 -0.98 1.73
N GLY A 110 10.86 -1.32 0.56
CA GLY A 110 11.55 -2.17 -0.42
C GLY A 110 11.51 -3.68 -0.14
N GLN A 111 10.98 -4.09 1.02
CA GLN A 111 10.93 -5.47 1.46
C GLN A 111 9.51 -6.02 1.46
N ILE A 112 9.40 -7.33 1.33
CA ILE A 112 8.11 -8.03 1.36
C ILE A 112 8.16 -9.11 2.43
N ASP A 113 7.17 -9.10 3.32
CA ASP A 113 6.91 -10.25 4.19
C ASP A 113 6.32 -11.36 3.32
N ARG A 114 7.08 -12.45 3.15
CA ARG A 114 6.67 -13.59 2.31
C ARG A 114 5.48 -14.38 2.87
N SER A 115 5.10 -14.14 4.13
CA SER A 115 3.95 -14.78 4.76
C SER A 115 2.65 -13.98 4.62
N THR A 116 2.73 -12.65 4.46
CA THR A 116 1.55 -11.77 4.49
C THR A 116 1.45 -10.76 3.35
N GLY A 117 2.59 -10.34 2.77
CA GLY A 117 2.66 -9.31 1.72
C GLY A 117 2.53 -9.85 0.29
N VAL A 118 2.63 -11.16 0.07
CA VAL A 118 2.50 -11.77 -1.26
C VAL A 118 1.04 -11.88 -1.71
N ILE A 119 0.80 -12.11 -3.00
CA ILE A 119 -0.52 -12.46 -3.51
C ILE A 119 -1.00 -13.76 -2.83
N VAL A 120 -2.08 -13.65 -2.05
CA VAL A 120 -2.67 -14.75 -1.29
C VAL A 120 -4.03 -15.22 -1.81
N GLY A 121 -4.55 -14.58 -2.86
CA GLY A 121 -5.81 -14.96 -3.52
C GLY A 121 -6.61 -13.76 -4.00
N ILE A 122 -7.70 -14.04 -4.74
CA ILE A 122 -8.61 -13.01 -5.22
C ILE A 122 -9.30 -12.31 -4.05
N ASN A 123 -9.22 -10.98 -3.99
CA ASN A 123 -9.83 -10.16 -2.94
C ASN A 123 -9.47 -10.63 -1.54
N ALA A 124 -8.27 -11.19 -1.35
CA ALA A 124 -7.83 -11.66 -0.05
C ALA A 124 -7.33 -10.48 0.81
N PRO A 125 -7.75 -10.35 2.07
CA PRO A 125 -7.24 -9.31 2.95
C PRO A 125 -5.78 -9.61 3.34
N GLN A 126 -4.99 -8.56 3.51
CA GLN A 126 -3.59 -8.65 3.93
C GLN A 126 -3.37 -7.76 5.15
N ARG A 127 -2.58 -8.25 6.11
CA ARG A 127 -2.18 -7.54 7.33
C ARG A 127 -0.69 -7.69 7.54
N ILE A 128 0.04 -6.59 7.43
CA ILE A 128 1.50 -6.54 7.40
C ILE A 128 1.96 -5.76 8.64
N GLU A 129 2.87 -6.34 9.43
CA GLU A 129 3.51 -5.62 10.53
C GLU A 129 4.54 -4.65 9.95
N LEU A 130 4.39 -3.36 10.22
CA LEU A 130 5.38 -2.34 9.85
C LEU A 130 6.47 -2.23 10.93
N SER A 131 6.07 -2.34 12.21
CA SER A 131 6.99 -2.34 13.34
C SER A 131 6.38 -3.01 14.57
N PRO A 132 7.15 -3.83 15.31
CA PRO A 132 6.71 -4.38 16.59
C PRO A 132 6.78 -3.37 17.75
N GLY A 133 7.35 -2.19 17.51
CA GLY A 133 7.46 -1.10 18.49
C GLY A 133 7.76 0.21 17.77
N ALA A 134 6.73 1.04 17.60
CA ALA A 134 6.80 2.28 16.87
C ALA A 134 7.61 3.36 17.61
N THR A 135 8.33 4.19 16.85
CA THR A 135 9.03 5.37 17.37
C THR A 135 8.55 6.60 16.59
N PRO A 136 8.02 7.65 17.24
CA PRO A 136 7.63 8.90 16.58
C PRO A 136 8.73 9.48 15.69
N GLY A 137 8.33 10.07 14.56
CA GLY A 137 9.22 10.58 13.52
C GLY A 137 9.73 9.51 12.54
N SER A 138 9.58 8.22 12.85
CA SER A 138 9.92 7.14 11.91
C SER A 138 9.05 7.21 10.66
N LYS A 139 9.63 6.84 9.52
CA LYS A 139 8.95 6.81 8.21
C LYS A 139 8.87 5.39 7.66
N TYR A 140 7.76 5.09 7.00
CA TYR A 140 7.56 3.83 6.29
C TYR A 140 7.02 4.12 4.89
N VAL A 141 7.71 3.59 3.88
CA VAL A 141 7.26 3.60 2.49
C VAL A 141 6.44 2.34 2.26
N ILE A 142 5.18 2.50 1.89
CA ILE A 142 4.26 1.41 1.60
C ILE A 142 3.96 1.46 0.10
N ALA A 143 4.22 0.37 -0.60
CA ALA A 143 3.97 0.22 -2.02
C ALA A 143 3.10 -1.02 -2.27
N CYS A 144 1.93 -0.80 -2.85
CA CYS A 144 0.97 -1.84 -3.17
C CYS A 144 0.94 -2.02 -4.69
N LEU A 145 1.46 -3.14 -5.19
CA LEU A 145 1.19 -3.57 -6.57
C LEU A 145 -0.22 -4.16 -6.59
N VAL A 146 -1.04 -3.66 -7.49
CA VAL A 146 -2.36 -4.19 -7.77
C VAL A 146 -2.39 -4.71 -9.21
N ALA A 147 -2.98 -5.89 -9.39
CA ALA A 147 -3.11 -6.54 -10.68
C ALA A 147 -4.53 -7.05 -10.89
N ASN A 148 -5.06 -6.85 -12.09
CA ASN A 148 -6.29 -7.48 -12.52
C ASN A 148 -6.02 -8.96 -12.86
N GLY A 149 -7.01 -9.84 -12.71
CA GLY A 149 -6.90 -11.22 -13.19
C GLY A 149 -8.26 -11.80 -13.57
N PRO A 150 -8.40 -13.12 -13.80
CA PRO A 150 -7.39 -14.11 -14.21
C PRO A 150 -6.88 -13.79 -15.63
N LEU A 151 -5.56 -13.60 -15.75
CA LEU A 151 -4.76 -12.95 -16.81
C LEU A 151 -5.17 -13.15 -18.29
N ALA A 152 -5.97 -14.17 -18.63
CA ALA A 152 -6.43 -14.43 -19.99
C ALA A 152 -7.71 -13.65 -20.37
N GLU A 153 -8.67 -13.54 -19.45
CA GLU A 153 -9.92 -12.78 -19.65
C GLU A 153 -10.24 -12.01 -18.36
N PRO A 154 -9.48 -10.94 -18.05
CA PRO A 154 -9.66 -10.23 -16.80
C PRO A 154 -11.02 -9.55 -16.72
N ARG A 155 -11.60 -9.52 -15.52
CA ARG A 155 -12.90 -8.90 -15.26
C ARG A 155 -12.83 -8.00 -14.04
N GLY A 156 -13.67 -6.97 -14.05
CA GLY A 156 -13.69 -5.99 -12.97
C GLY A 156 -12.54 -5.00 -13.06
N GLY A 157 -12.35 -4.29 -11.95
CA GLY A 157 -11.38 -3.23 -11.81
C GLY A 157 -10.17 -3.64 -10.98
N ILE A 158 -9.26 -2.70 -10.82
CA ILE A 158 -8.21 -2.73 -9.84
C ILE A 158 -8.28 -1.47 -8.98
N PHE A 159 -8.28 -1.67 -7.67
CA PHE A 159 -8.27 -0.63 -6.65
C PHE A 159 -7.99 -1.25 -5.28
N MET A 160 -7.73 -0.42 -4.27
CA MET A 160 -7.71 -0.87 -2.88
C MET A 160 -9.07 -0.60 -2.22
N ARG A 161 -9.74 -1.65 -1.75
CA ARG A 161 -11.04 -1.53 -1.07
C ARG A 161 -10.93 -0.75 0.24
N PHE A 162 -9.82 -0.91 0.95
CA PHE A 162 -9.47 -0.14 2.13
C PHE A 162 -7.95 -0.11 2.30
N ALA A 163 -7.46 0.87 3.04
CA ALA A 163 -6.09 0.90 3.53
C ALA A 163 -6.12 1.46 4.96
N THR A 164 -5.69 0.66 5.93
CA THR A 164 -5.77 1.00 7.34
C THR A 164 -4.37 0.98 7.95
N LEU A 165 -4.00 2.05 8.64
CA LEU A 165 -2.84 2.07 9.51
C LEU A 165 -3.31 1.88 10.96
N ALA A 166 -2.96 0.75 11.58
CA ALA A 166 -3.41 0.40 12.92
C ALA A 166 -2.26 0.41 13.92
N PHE A 167 -2.51 0.98 15.10
CA PHE A 167 -1.61 1.07 16.23
C PHE A 167 -2.21 0.24 17.37
N GLU A 168 -1.46 -0.72 17.89
CA GLU A 168 -1.90 -1.66 18.93
C GLU A 168 -0.90 -1.62 20.10
N THR A 169 -1.36 -1.22 21.29
CA THR A 169 -0.51 -1.26 22.48
C THR A 169 -0.63 -2.61 23.16
N THR A 170 0.51 -3.18 23.53
CA THR A 170 0.58 -4.22 24.55
C THR A 170 0.59 -3.51 25.89
N ASP A 171 -0.48 -3.67 26.66
CA ASP A 171 -0.57 -3.18 28.04
C ASP A 171 0.62 -3.67 28.90
#